data_AF-A0A6P1TTM0-F1
#
_entry.id   AF-A0A6P1TTM0-F1
#
_cell.length_a   1.000
_cell.length_b   1.000
_cell.length_c   1.000
_cell.angle_alpha   90.00
_cell.angle_beta   90.00
_cell.angle_gamma   90.00
#
_symmetry.space_group_name_H-M   'P 1'
#
loop_
_entity.id
_entity.type
_entity.pdbx_description
1 polymer ?
#
loop_
_entity_poly.entity_id
_entity_poly.type
_entity_poly.pdbx_seq_one_letter_code
_entity_poly.pdbx_strand_id
1 'polypeptide(L)'
;MKKGKFLISLLLILTLTMSITVNASAATVKLTESTNNNAGKLVDTGYTEDGIYYEVYETPTFSNNSGMSTNSVITVHVTRKVVYYAIMEEWELPESISWSEKLDSYTTIRGTLYLDSFVYDYDEGTTTATYEGDLVGSV
;
A
#
# COMPACT_ATOMS: atom_id res chain seq x y z
N MET A 1 -57.30 -30.39 -25.35
CA MET A 1 -56.34 -30.88 -26.37
C MET A 1 -55.71 -29.70 -27.08
N LYS A 2 -54.38 -29.56 -26.92
CA LYS A 2 -53.35 -28.82 -27.69
C LYS A 2 -52.15 -28.68 -26.71
N LYS A 3 -51.41 -29.74 -26.39
CA LYS A 3 -50.09 -30.08 -27.00
C LYS A 3 -49.34 -28.79 -27.34
N GLY A 4 -48.39 -28.34 -26.53
CA GLY A 4 -47.14 -29.02 -26.22
C GLY A 4 -46.08 -28.53 -27.20
N LYS A 5 -45.23 -27.60 -26.74
CA LYS A 5 -43.92 -27.16 -27.28
C LYS A 5 -43.59 -25.79 -26.68
N PHE A 6 -43.04 -25.74 -25.47
CA PHE A 6 -42.16 -24.64 -25.01
C PHE A 6 -41.43 -25.03 -23.70
N LEU A 7 -41.09 -26.31 -23.56
CA LEU A 7 -40.00 -26.76 -22.69
C LEU A 7 -38.83 -27.00 -23.64
N ILE A 8 -37.63 -26.52 -23.28
CA ILE A 8 -36.36 -26.54 -24.04
C ILE A 8 -36.13 -25.23 -24.81
N SER A 9 -35.76 -24.15 -24.12
CA SER A 9 -34.76 -23.16 -24.61
C SER A 9 -34.53 -22.00 -23.62
N LEU A 10 -34.28 -22.26 -22.33
CA LEU A 10 -33.38 -21.38 -21.56
C LEU A 10 -32.82 -22.06 -20.31
N LEU A 11 -32.60 -23.38 -20.41
CA LEU A 11 -31.67 -24.09 -19.54
C LEU A 11 -30.40 -24.27 -20.37
N LEU A 12 -29.66 -23.16 -20.50
CA LEU A 12 -28.30 -23.09 -21.03
C LEU A 12 -27.66 -21.94 -20.23
N ILE A 13 -27.16 -22.24 -19.04
CA ILE A 13 -25.76 -22.65 -18.87
C ILE A 13 -24.88 -21.56 -19.48
N LEU A 14 -24.70 -20.51 -18.70
CA LEU A 14 -23.48 -19.70 -18.57
C LEU A 14 -23.86 -18.66 -17.49
N THR A 15 -23.76 -18.92 -16.19
CA THR A 15 -22.47 -19.03 -15.50
C THR A 15 -21.32 -18.41 -16.31
N LEU A 16 -21.53 -17.17 -16.75
CA LEU A 16 -20.42 -16.27 -17.00
C LEU A 16 -20.06 -15.66 -15.64
N THR A 17 -19.47 -16.50 -14.79
CA THR A 17 -18.44 -16.02 -13.86
C THR A 17 -17.36 -15.43 -14.75
N MET A 18 -17.54 -14.17 -15.16
CA MET A 18 -16.40 -13.35 -15.55
C MET A 18 -15.61 -13.16 -14.26
N SER A 19 -14.71 -14.10 -14.01
CA SER A 19 -13.49 -13.83 -13.29
C SER A 19 -12.86 -12.65 -14.01
N ILE A 20 -13.09 -11.44 -13.49
CA ILE A 20 -12.31 -10.29 -13.88
C ILE A 20 -10.93 -10.56 -13.30
N THR A 21 -10.09 -11.24 -14.09
CA THR A 21 -8.66 -11.26 -13.83
C THR A 21 -8.19 -9.84 -14.15
N VAL A 22 -8.16 -8.99 -13.13
CA VAL A 22 -7.43 -7.72 -13.21
C VAL A 22 -5.95 -8.07 -13.30
N ASN A 23 -5.48 -8.26 -14.53
CA ASN A 23 -4.07 -8.05 -14.82
C ASN A 23 -3.81 -6.56 -14.69
N ALA A 24 -3.53 -6.10 -13.48
CA ALA A 24 -2.91 -4.81 -13.25
C ALA A 24 -1.48 -4.90 -13.82
N SER A 25 -1.35 -4.67 -15.11
CA SER A 25 -0.07 -4.28 -15.70
C SER A 25 0.25 -2.91 -15.13
N ALA A 26 1.29 -2.81 -14.31
CA ALA A 26 1.85 -1.54 -13.89
C ALA A 26 2.12 -0.69 -15.13
N ALA A 27 1.27 0.30 -15.38
CA ALA A 27 1.57 1.35 -16.32
C ALA A 27 2.76 2.10 -15.73
N THR A 28 3.85 2.16 -16.49
CA THR A 28 5.01 2.99 -16.15
C THR A 28 4.54 4.45 -16.20
N VAL A 29 4.09 4.96 -15.06
CA VAL A 29 3.77 6.38 -14.93
C VAL A 29 5.09 7.13 -15.02
N LYS A 30 5.26 7.87 -16.12
CA LYS A 30 6.25 8.93 -16.20
C LYS A 30 5.95 9.91 -15.07
N LEU A 31 6.79 9.85 -14.03
CA LEU A 31 6.84 10.83 -12.95
C LEU A 31 6.89 12.23 -13.56
N THR A 32 5.82 12.98 -13.41
CA THR A 32 5.87 14.43 -13.53
C THR A 32 6.19 14.89 -12.12
N GLU A 33 7.46 15.15 -11.87
CA GLU A 33 7.96 15.70 -10.61
C GLU A 33 7.23 17.02 -10.33
N SER A 34 6.23 16.96 -9.44
CA SER A 34 5.59 18.15 -8.89
C SER A 34 6.04 18.28 -7.43
N THR A 35 7.11 19.05 -7.29
CA THR A 35 7.49 19.94 -6.19
C THR A 35 6.83 19.70 -4.83
N ASN A 36 7.43 18.83 -4.02
CA ASN A 36 7.55 19.04 -2.58
C ASN A 36 8.89 18.49 -2.09
N ASN A 37 9.88 19.38 -1.96
CA ASN A 37 11.30 19.07 -1.72
C ASN A 37 11.61 18.47 -0.32
N ASN A 38 10.62 17.90 0.37
CA ASN A 38 10.74 17.21 1.65
C ASN A 38 9.93 15.89 1.72
N ALA A 39 9.24 15.51 0.63
CA ALA A 39 8.65 14.17 0.51
C ALA A 39 9.76 13.25 0.01
N GLY A 40 10.16 12.25 0.80
CA GLY A 40 11.21 11.33 0.36
C GLY A 40 10.74 10.41 -0.78
N LYS A 41 11.37 9.26 -0.95
CA LYS A 41 11.09 8.39 -2.11
C LYS A 41 9.70 7.75 -1.98
N LEU A 42 8.88 7.81 -3.03
CA LEU A 42 7.63 7.03 -3.10
C LEU A 42 7.97 5.52 -3.05
N VAL A 43 7.42 4.82 -2.08
CA VAL A 43 7.68 3.40 -1.83
C VAL A 43 6.47 2.50 -2.01
N ASP A 44 5.25 3.03 -1.86
CA ASP A 44 4.02 2.28 -2.09
C ASP A 44 2.83 3.21 -2.37
N THR A 45 1.74 2.65 -2.89
CA THR A 45 0.47 3.33 -3.16
C THR A 45 -0.70 2.37 -2.92
N GLY A 46 -1.84 2.86 -2.48
CA GLY A 46 -3.01 2.00 -2.28
C GLY A 46 -4.32 2.73 -2.11
N TYR A 47 -5.33 2.00 -1.66
CA TYR A 47 -6.65 2.52 -1.34
C TYR A 47 -7.11 1.99 0.02
N THR A 48 -7.77 2.83 0.82
CA THR A 48 -8.48 2.38 2.03
C THR A 48 -9.70 1.52 1.67
N GLU A 49 -10.31 0.86 2.64
CA GLU A 49 -11.55 0.09 2.43
C GLU A 49 -12.69 0.97 1.89
N ASP A 50 -12.71 2.24 2.27
CA ASP A 50 -13.67 3.25 1.80
C ASP A 50 -13.28 3.90 0.45
N GLY A 51 -12.19 3.45 -0.17
CA GLY A 51 -11.78 3.88 -1.50
C GLY A 51 -10.96 5.18 -1.55
N ILE A 52 -10.38 5.61 -0.43
CA ILE A 52 -9.48 6.78 -0.37
C ILE A 52 -8.10 6.37 -0.89
N TYR A 53 -7.64 7.02 -1.95
CA TYR A 53 -6.28 6.82 -2.47
C TYR A 53 -5.24 7.34 -1.49
N TYR A 54 -4.14 6.61 -1.33
CA TYR A 54 -3.00 7.05 -0.54
C TYR A 54 -1.66 6.72 -1.18
N GLU A 55 -0.65 7.51 -0.82
CA GLU A 55 0.74 7.34 -1.23
C GLU A 55 1.64 7.23 0.00
N VAL A 56 2.61 6.32 -0.04
CA VAL A 56 3.57 6.09 1.05
C VAL A 56 4.96 6.52 0.62
N TYR A 57 5.56 7.40 1.42
CA TYR A 57 6.87 7.97 1.19
C TYR A 57 7.85 7.51 2.28
N GLU A 58 9.04 7.09 1.84
CA GLU A 58 10.18 6.87 2.70
C GLU A 58 10.63 8.20 3.30
N THR A 59 10.70 8.30 4.62
CA THR A 59 11.50 9.36 5.24
C THR A 59 12.92 8.83 5.37
N PRO A 60 13.95 9.52 4.84
CA PRO A 60 15.30 9.00 4.83
C PRO A 60 15.81 8.84 6.27
N THR A 61 15.88 7.59 6.73
CA THR A 61 16.54 7.20 7.98
C THR A 61 17.92 6.64 7.64
N PHE A 62 18.98 7.34 8.04
CA PHE A 62 20.36 6.87 7.85
C PHE A 62 20.61 5.63 8.72
N SER A 63 20.48 4.43 8.15
CA SER A 63 20.96 3.21 8.79
C SER A 63 22.33 2.84 8.20
N ASN A 64 23.39 3.02 9.00
CA ASN A 64 24.76 2.60 8.68
C ASN A 64 24.92 1.09 8.90
N ASN A 65 24.49 0.26 7.95
CA ASN A 65 24.76 -1.18 8.01
C ASN A 65 25.93 -1.55 7.08
N SER A 66 27.15 -1.23 7.52
CA SER A 66 28.39 -1.70 6.91
C SER A 66 28.83 -3.00 7.61
N GLY A 67 28.69 -4.13 6.93
CA GLY A 67 29.27 -5.42 7.33
C GLY A 67 28.33 -6.36 8.10
N MET A 68 27.34 -6.94 7.41
CA MET A 68 26.52 -8.03 7.97
C MET A 68 27.01 -9.39 7.50
N SER A 69 27.20 -10.32 8.45
CA SER A 69 27.48 -11.72 8.14
C SER A 69 26.18 -12.46 7.80
N THR A 70 26.28 -13.48 6.95
CA THR A 70 25.18 -14.43 6.70
C THR A 70 24.72 -15.08 8.02
N ASN A 71 23.42 -15.32 8.17
CA ASN A 71 22.68 -15.75 9.37
C ASN A 71 22.49 -14.70 10.48
N SER A 72 22.56 -13.41 10.16
CA SER A 72 22.29 -12.35 11.14
C SER A 72 20.82 -11.91 11.09
N VAL A 73 20.21 -11.71 12.27
CA VAL A 73 18.93 -10.99 12.37
C VAL A 73 19.22 -9.51 12.21
N ILE A 74 18.54 -8.87 11.25
CA ILE A 74 18.60 -7.44 11.03
C ILE A 74 17.37 -6.81 11.65
N THR A 75 17.55 -5.73 12.41
CA THR A 75 16.47 -4.86 12.85
C THR A 75 16.76 -3.45 12.35
N VAL A 76 15.81 -2.86 11.64
CA VAL A 76 15.90 -1.50 11.10
C VAL A 76 14.71 -0.70 11.60
N HIS A 77 14.98 0.42 12.26
CA HIS A 77 13.95 1.39 12.57
C HIS A 77 13.63 2.22 11.32
N VAL A 78 12.36 2.32 10.96
CA VAL A 78 11.92 3.08 9.78
C VAL A 78 10.80 4.06 10.12
N THR A 79 10.75 5.14 9.35
CA THR A 79 9.67 6.14 9.39
C THR A 79 9.04 6.28 8.01
N ARG A 80 7.72 6.19 7.93
CA ARG A 80 6.93 6.26 6.69
C ARG A 80 5.90 7.37 6.80
N LYS A 81 5.79 8.18 5.75
CA LYS A 81 4.72 9.18 5.62
C LYS A 81 3.66 8.64 4.66
N VAL A 82 2.43 8.55 5.11
CA VAL A 82 1.28 8.13 4.32
C VAL A 82 0.43 9.37 4.05
N VAL A 83 0.33 9.75 2.78
CA VAL A 83 -0.50 10.87 2.33
C VAL A 83 -1.82 10.30 1.84
N TYR A 84 -2.88 10.54 2.59
CA TYR A 84 -4.25 10.23 2.20
C TYR A 84 -4.83 11.41 1.44
N TYR A 85 -5.39 11.16 0.25
CA TYR A 85 -6.03 12.18 -0.59
C TYR A 85 -7.46 12.47 -0.13
N ALA A 86 -7.60 12.70 1.18
CA ALA A 86 -8.81 13.14 1.87
C ALA A 86 -8.44 13.74 3.23
N ILE A 87 -9.34 14.55 3.79
CA ILE A 87 -9.28 14.93 5.21
C ILE A 87 -9.83 13.76 6.03
N MET A 88 -8.97 13.09 6.81
CA MET A 88 -9.31 11.93 7.62
C MET A 88 -9.36 12.30 9.10
N GLU A 89 -10.46 12.04 9.78
CA GLU A 89 -10.50 12.24 11.23
C GLU A 89 -9.51 11.28 11.92
N GLU A 90 -9.02 11.66 13.10
CA GLU A 90 -8.00 10.86 13.83
C GLU A 90 -8.43 9.40 14.04
N TRP A 91 -9.72 9.15 14.29
CA TRP A 91 -10.27 7.81 14.48
C TRP A 91 -10.45 7.00 13.18
N GLU A 92 -10.30 7.64 12.02
CA GLU A 92 -10.30 6.98 10.70
C GLU A 92 -8.88 6.53 10.30
N LEU A 93 -7.84 7.10 10.91
CA LEU A 93 -6.46 6.71 10.66
C LEU A 93 -6.18 5.35 11.32
N PRO A 94 -5.59 4.39 10.59
CA PRO A 94 -5.12 3.15 11.20
C PRO A 94 -4.14 3.44 12.35
N GLU A 95 -4.35 2.86 13.53
CA GLU A 95 -3.38 2.98 14.64
C GLU A 95 -2.05 2.30 14.30
N SER A 96 -2.07 1.33 13.39
CA SER A 96 -0.89 0.65 12.89
C SER A 96 -1.08 0.11 11.48
N ILE A 97 0.04 -0.06 10.77
CA ILE A 97 0.12 -0.66 9.44
C ILE A 97 1.15 -1.78 9.42
N SER A 98 0.82 -2.88 8.72
CA SER A 98 1.81 -3.93 8.43
C SER A 98 2.69 -3.48 7.27
N TRP A 99 4.01 -3.58 7.44
CA TRP A 99 4.97 -3.12 6.43
C TRP A 99 5.99 -4.20 6.08
N SER A 100 6.40 -4.22 4.80
CA SER A 100 7.41 -5.14 4.28
C SER A 100 8.18 -4.45 3.17
N GLU A 101 9.50 -4.46 3.24
CA GLU A 101 10.34 -3.91 2.18
C GLU A 101 11.63 -4.72 1.98
N LYS A 102 12.23 -4.56 0.80
CA LYS A 102 13.49 -5.20 0.45
C LYS A 102 14.65 -4.27 0.79
N LEU A 103 15.57 -4.74 1.63
CA LEU A 103 16.86 -4.06 1.83
C LEU A 103 17.79 -4.29 0.63
N ASP A 104 17.75 -5.50 0.07
CA ASP A 104 18.52 -5.92 -1.10
C ASP A 104 17.78 -7.04 -1.88
N SER A 105 18.45 -7.65 -2.85
CA SER A 105 17.87 -8.71 -3.70
C SER A 105 17.42 -9.97 -2.95
N TYR A 106 17.95 -10.23 -1.76
CA TYR A 106 17.76 -11.45 -0.97
C TYR A 106 17.09 -11.19 0.38
N THR A 107 17.23 -9.97 0.91
CA THR A 107 16.78 -9.62 2.25
C THR A 107 15.47 -8.86 2.20
N THR A 108 14.42 -9.45 2.80
CA THR A 108 13.15 -8.77 3.07
C THR A 108 13.01 -8.56 4.57
N ILE A 109 12.74 -7.33 4.99
CA ILE A 109 12.44 -6.96 6.37
C ILE A 109 10.96 -6.66 6.50
N ARG A 110 10.36 -7.01 7.65
CA ARG A 110 8.92 -6.86 7.91
C ARG A 110 8.67 -6.47 9.35
N GLY A 111 7.57 -5.76 9.58
CA GLY A 111 7.18 -5.35 10.92
C GLY A 111 5.84 -4.62 10.90
N THR A 112 5.49 -4.09 12.07
CA THR A 112 4.32 -3.25 12.26
C THR A 112 4.81 -1.85 12.57
N LEU A 113 4.31 -0.86 11.82
CA LEU A 113 4.55 0.55 12.08
C LEU A 113 3.33 1.12 12.80
N TYR A 114 3.56 1.96 13.79
CA TYR A 114 2.52 2.58 14.60
C TYR A 114 2.40 4.05 14.25
N LEU A 115 1.17 4.57 14.30
CA LEU A 115 0.91 5.98 14.08
C LEU A 115 1.62 6.80 15.17
N ASP A 116 2.54 7.67 14.74
CA ASP A 116 3.25 8.61 15.61
C ASP A 116 2.56 9.98 15.61
N SER A 117 2.25 10.49 14.42
CA SER A 117 1.70 11.84 14.25
C SER A 117 0.91 11.96 12.95
N PHE A 118 0.05 12.97 12.87
CA PHE A 118 -0.65 13.32 11.63
C PHE A 118 -0.84 14.83 11.51
N VAL A 119 -0.96 15.30 10.26
CA VAL A 119 -1.17 16.71 9.93
C VAL A 119 -2.19 16.83 8.81
N TYR A 120 -3.09 17.80 8.96
CA TYR A 120 -4.05 18.19 7.94
C TYR A 120 -3.46 19.26 7.02
N ASP A 121 -3.63 19.05 5.72
CA ASP A 121 -3.52 20.11 4.73
C ASP A 121 -4.92 20.40 4.18
N TYR A 122 -5.56 21.43 4.73
CA TYR A 122 -6.92 21.83 4.33
C TYR A 122 -6.95 22.51 2.95
N ASP A 123 -5.83 23.04 2.46
CA ASP A 123 -5.76 23.69 1.16
C ASP A 123 -5.69 22.63 0.05
N GLU A 124 -4.93 21.56 0.27
CA GLU A 124 -4.82 20.42 -0.66
C GLU A 124 -5.90 19.35 -0.45
N GLY A 125 -6.62 19.40 0.69
CA GLY A 125 -7.62 18.40 1.05
C GLY A 125 -7.03 17.05 1.40
N THR A 126 -5.84 17.04 2.01
CA THR A 126 -5.07 15.82 2.31
C THR A 126 -4.78 15.67 3.80
N THR A 127 -4.54 14.43 4.23
CA THR A 127 -4.05 14.09 5.57
C THR A 127 -2.74 13.35 5.42
N THR A 128 -1.68 13.85 6.05
CA THR A 128 -0.40 13.15 6.12
C THR A 128 -0.23 12.52 7.48
N ALA A 129 -0.17 11.19 7.54
CA ALA A 129 0.11 10.42 8.74
C ALA A 129 1.55 9.90 8.73
N THR A 130 2.25 9.99 9.85
CA THR A 130 3.60 9.47 10.05
C THR A 130 3.51 8.19 10.87
N TYR A 131 4.08 7.12 10.34
CA TYR A 131 4.17 5.83 11.00
C TYR A 131 5.62 5.44 11.23
N GLU A 132 5.93 4.89 12.40
CA GLU A 132 7.27 4.44 12.73
C GLU A 132 7.29 3.07 13.41
N GLY A 133 8.41 2.37 13.30
CA GLY A 133 8.56 1.06 13.91
C GLY A 133 9.78 0.30 13.42
N ASP A 134 10.03 -0.82 14.06
CA ASP A 134 11.14 -1.71 13.75
C ASP A 134 10.72 -2.79 12.77
N LEU A 135 11.49 -2.92 11.69
CA LEU A 135 11.37 -4.00 10.73
C LEU A 135 12.46 -5.03 10.99
N VAL A 136 12.08 -6.30 11.02
CA VAL A 136 12.97 -7.42 11.28
C VAL A 136 13.08 -8.30 10.04
N GLY A 137 14.29 -8.75 9.73
CA GLY A 137 14.55 -9.75 8.70
C GLY A 137 15.79 -10.57 9.02
N SER A 138 16.13 -11.48 8.11
CA SER A 138 17.29 -12.37 8.22
C SER A 138 18.01 -12.45 6.88
N VAL A 139 19.34 -12.47 6.92
CA VAL A 139 20.23 -12.68 5.76
C VAL A 139 20.76 -14.09 5.75
#